data_AF-A0A2H0D0I5-F1
#
_entry.id   AF-A0A2H0D0I5-F1
#
_cell.length_a   1.000
_cell.length_b   1.000
_cell.length_c   1.000
_cell.angle_alpha   90.00
_cell.angle_beta   90.00
_cell.angle_gamma   90.00
#
_symmetry.space_group_name_H-M   'P 1'
#
loop_
_entity.id
_entity.type
_entity.pdbx_description
1 polymer ?
#
loop_
_entity_poly.entity_id
_entity_poly.type
_entity_poly.pdbx_seq_one_letter_code
_entity_poly.pdbx_strand_id
1 'polypeptide(L)'
;MDQLTQKNIDQYLDGKRLDEEQKERVVMAITHIVYQRNQNVIKAENESNQDKRAQFLRSIAEYDQLVEDKIAGIVDGHNIETYDF
;
A
#
# COMPACT_ATOMS: atom_id res chain seq x y z
N MET A 1 6.29 -4.34 -20.38
CA MET A 1 5.09 -4.21 -19.53
C MET A 1 5.58 -4.43 -18.12
N ASP A 2 5.45 -3.46 -17.23
CA ASP A 2 5.77 -3.69 -15.82
C ASP A 2 4.88 -4.82 -15.32
N GLN A 3 5.54 -5.88 -14.83
CA GLN A 3 4.86 -7.05 -14.31
C GLN A 3 4.12 -6.61 -13.05
N LEU A 4 2.81 -6.88 -12.98
CA LEU A 4 2.05 -6.60 -11.76
C LEU A 4 2.59 -7.48 -10.64
N THR A 5 3.34 -6.90 -9.73
CA THR A 5 3.93 -7.65 -8.61
C THR A 5 3.26 -7.24 -7.32
N GLN A 6 2.97 -8.23 -6.49
CA GLN A 6 2.57 -8.01 -5.10
C GLN A 6 3.72 -7.31 -4.36
N LYS A 7 3.37 -6.40 -3.44
CA LYS A 7 4.34 -5.66 -2.62
C LYS A 7 4.17 -6.03 -1.16
N ASN A 8 5.26 -6.22 -0.43
CA ASN A 8 5.25 -6.34 1.02
C ASN A 8 5.48 -4.97 1.70
N ILE A 9 5.35 -4.93 3.02
CA ILE A 9 5.52 -3.70 3.80
C ILE A 9 6.95 -3.18 3.71
N ASP A 10 7.95 -4.06 3.80
CA ASP A 10 9.38 -3.69 3.75
C ASP A 10 9.74 -2.94 2.45
N GLN A 11 9.12 -3.30 1.33
CA GLN A 11 9.31 -2.59 0.05
C GLN A 11 8.77 -1.16 0.06
N TYR A 12 7.77 -0.84 0.89
CA TYR A 12 7.32 0.53 1.11
C TYR A 12 8.18 1.28 2.11
N LEU A 13 8.90 0.57 2.98
CA LEU A 13 9.81 1.18 3.95
C LEU A 13 11.22 1.40 3.39
N ASP A 14 11.55 0.76 2.26
CA ASP A 14 12.88 0.84 1.66
C ASP A 14 13.27 2.30 1.35
N GLY A 15 14.49 2.67 1.74
CA GLY A 15 15.01 4.03 1.62
C GLY A 15 14.41 5.07 2.58
N LYS A 16 13.42 4.72 3.42
CA LYS A 16 12.83 5.65 4.40
C LYS A 16 13.60 5.60 5.71
N ARG A 17 13.98 6.77 6.24
CA ARG A 17 14.64 6.90 7.55
C ARG A 17 13.57 7.07 8.62
N LEU A 18 13.17 5.96 9.23
CA LEU A 18 12.20 5.91 10.33
C LEU A 18 12.91 5.48 11.61
N ASP A 19 12.54 6.06 12.74
CA ASP A 19 12.84 5.46 14.04
C ASP A 19 11.89 4.27 14.33
N GLU A 20 12.13 3.53 15.42
CA GLU A 20 11.35 2.33 15.76
C GLU A 20 9.86 2.67 16.02
N GLU A 21 9.56 3.80 16.66
CA GLU A 21 8.18 4.20 16.95
C GLU A 21 7.42 4.54 15.65
N GLN A 22 8.05 5.33 14.77
CA GLN A 22 7.51 5.64 13.45
C GLN A 22 7.30 4.38 12.64
N LYS A 23 8.25 3.43 12.69
CA LYS A 23 8.16 2.17 11.97
C LYS A 23 6.97 1.33 12.44
N GLU A 24 6.76 1.19 13.74
CA GLU A 24 5.60 0.48 14.30
C GLU A 24 4.29 1.13 13.86
N ARG A 25 4.18 2.46 13.99
CA ARG A 25 2.99 3.21 13.57
C ARG A 25 2.72 3.06 12.08
N VAL A 26 3.77 3.09 11.24
CA VAL A 26 3.62 2.88 9.80
C VAL A 26 3.12 1.48 9.51
N VAL A 27 3.74 0.45 10.10
CA VAL A 27 3.33 -0.95 9.90
C VAL A 27 1.84 -1.11 10.23
N MET A 28 1.39 -0.60 11.38
CA MET A 28 -0.02 -0.65 11.76
C MET A 28 -0.94 0.15 10.82
N ALA A 29 -0.49 1.31 10.34
CA ALA A 29 -1.29 2.18 9.47
C ALA A 29 -1.48 1.62 8.06
N ILE A 30 -0.50 0.89 7.52
CA ILE A 30 -0.50 0.49 6.11
C ILE A 30 -0.83 -0.98 5.87
N THR A 31 -0.73 -1.87 6.88
CA THR A 31 -0.87 -3.32 6.69
C THR A 31 -2.17 -3.70 5.97
N HIS A 32 -3.30 -3.18 6.42
CA HIS A 32 -4.60 -3.47 5.80
C HIS A 32 -4.66 -2.98 4.34
N ILE A 33 -4.07 -1.83 4.05
CA ILE A 33 -4.06 -1.22 2.71
C ILE A 33 -3.19 -2.04 1.76
N VAL A 34 -1.99 -2.43 2.20
CA VAL A 34 -1.09 -3.30 1.43
C VAL A 34 -1.76 -4.64 1.13
N TYR A 35 -2.50 -5.21 2.08
CA TYR A 35 -3.30 -6.42 1.85
C TYR A 35 -4.36 -6.20 0.76
N GLN A 36 -5.18 -5.14 0.85
CA GLN A 36 -6.21 -4.83 -0.15
C GLN A 36 -5.60 -4.59 -1.54
N ARG A 37 -4.48 -3.87 -1.58
CA ARG A 37 -3.71 -3.62 -2.81
C ARG A 37 -3.28 -4.93 -3.47
N ASN A 38 -2.73 -5.86 -2.71
CA ASN A 38 -2.30 -7.16 -3.26
C ASN A 38 -3.47 -8.05 -3.67
N GLN A 39 -4.63 -7.96 -2.99
CA GLN A 39 -5.85 -8.62 -3.46
C GLN A 39 -6.27 -8.10 -4.85
N ASN A 40 -6.12 -6.80 -5.11
CA ASN A 40 -6.40 -6.25 -6.44
C ASN A 40 -5.39 -6.66 -7.49
N VAL A 41 -4.12 -6.87 -7.12
CA VAL A 41 -3.12 -7.47 -8.03
C VAL A 41 -3.57 -8.85 -8.49
N ILE A 42 -3.91 -9.73 -7.54
CA ILE A 42 -4.36 -11.10 -7.83
C ILE A 42 -5.62 -11.07 -8.71
N LYS A 43 -6.57 -10.17 -8.44
CA LYS A 43 -7.77 -10.00 -9.26
C LYS A 43 -7.43 -9.51 -10.68
N ALA A 44 -6.53 -8.53 -10.80
CA ALA A 44 -6.13 -7.98 -12.10
C ALA A 44 -5.39 -9.00 -12.98
N GLU A 45 -4.60 -9.90 -12.37
CA GLU A 45 -3.90 -10.99 -13.08
C GLU A 45 -4.87 -12.04 -13.65
N ASN A 46 -5.95 -12.31 -12.93
CA ASN A 46 -6.95 -13.31 -13.30
C ASN A 46 -8.13 -12.75 -14.11
N GLU A 47 -8.17 -11.44 -14.36
CA GLU A 47 -9.28 -10.78 -15.05
C GLU A 47 -9.07 -10.73 -16.56
N SER A 48 -10.02 -11.31 -17.29
CA SER A 48 -10.02 -11.37 -18.75
C SER A 48 -10.71 -10.17 -19.40
N ASN A 49 -11.62 -9.51 -18.67
CA ASN A 49 -12.29 -8.30 -19.11
C ASN A 49 -11.35 -7.09 -18.94
N GLN A 50 -11.04 -6.40 -20.04
CA GLN A 50 -10.09 -5.29 -20.04
C GLN A 50 -10.54 -4.09 -19.19
N ASP A 51 -11.84 -3.77 -19.15
CA ASP A 51 -12.36 -2.64 -18.37
C ASP A 51 -12.26 -2.92 -16.87
N LYS A 52 -12.64 -4.14 -16.44
CA LYS A 52 -12.50 -4.56 -15.05
C LYS A 52 -11.03 -4.62 -14.63
N ARG A 53 -10.17 -5.13 -15.51
CA ARG A 53 -8.72 -5.12 -15.27
C ARG A 53 -8.21 -3.70 -15.08
N ALA A 54 -8.65 -2.75 -15.92
CA ALA A 54 -8.28 -1.34 -15.79
C ALA A 54 -8.76 -0.73 -14.46
N GLN A 55 -9.93 -1.13 -13.96
CA GLN A 55 -10.41 -0.72 -12.64
C GLN A 55 -9.49 -1.23 -11.52
N PHE A 56 -9.11 -2.51 -11.53
CA PHE A 56 -8.17 -3.03 -10.54
C PHE A 56 -6.81 -2.35 -10.60
N LEU A 57 -6.30 -2.06 -11.80
CA LEU A 57 -5.06 -1.32 -11.99
C LEU A 57 -5.12 0.08 -11.39
N ARG A 58 -6.24 0.79 -11.59
CA ARG A 58 -6.46 2.10 -10.98
C ARG A 58 -6.49 2.00 -9.46
N SER A 59 -7.22 1.04 -8.90
CA SER A 59 -7.27 0.86 -7.45
C SER A 59 -5.93 0.46 -6.84
N ILE A 60 -5.09 -0.28 -7.56
CA ILE A 60 -3.71 -0.56 -7.12
C ILE A 60 -2.93 0.75 -6.99
N ALA A 61 -2.99 1.63 -8.00
CA ALA A 61 -2.31 2.92 -7.94
C ALA A 61 -2.86 3.82 -6.81
N GLU A 62 -4.17 3.82 -6.59
CA GLU A 62 -4.82 4.55 -5.49
C GLU A 62 -4.33 4.04 -4.12
N TYR A 63 -4.20 2.72 -3.95
CA TYR A 63 -3.66 2.17 -2.71
C TYR A 63 -2.16 2.44 -2.54
N ASP A 64 -1.37 2.35 -3.61
CA ASP A 64 0.05 2.71 -3.56
C ASP A 64 0.20 4.18 -3.09
N GLN A 65 -0.61 5.10 -3.62
CA GLN A 65 -0.63 6.50 -3.17
C GLN A 65 -1.06 6.65 -1.70
N LEU A 66 -2.13 5.95 -1.30
CA LEU A 66 -2.64 6.03 0.08
C LEU A 66 -1.60 5.52 1.10
N VAL A 67 -0.83 4.49 0.75
CA VAL A 67 0.28 4.01 1.57
C VAL A 67 1.34 5.11 1.72
N GLU A 68 1.77 5.71 0.62
CA GLU A 68 2.78 6.79 0.66
C GLU A 68 2.31 7.99 1.49
N ASP A 69 1.04 8.40 1.34
CA ASP A 69 0.45 9.51 2.08
C ASP A 69 0.42 9.23 3.61
N LYS A 70 0.06 8.00 4.00
CA LYS A 70 0.08 7.61 5.41
C LYS A 70 1.51 7.58 5.97
N ILE A 71 2.47 7.09 5.20
CA ILE A 71 3.87 7.08 5.63
C ILE A 71 4.39 8.50 5.80
N ALA A 72 4.17 9.37 4.80
CA ALA A 72 4.57 10.77 4.87
C ALA A 72 3.94 11.47 6.08
N GLY A 73 2.65 11.27 6.33
CA GLY A 73 1.99 11.83 7.51
C GLY A 73 2.61 11.40 8.84
N ILE A 74 3.02 10.14 8.99
CA ILE A 74 3.68 9.66 10.21
C ILE A 74 5.10 10.23 10.32
N VAL A 75 5.84 10.30 9.21
CA VAL A 75 7.18 10.91 9.15
C VAL A 75 7.15 12.38 9.57
N ASP A 76 6.13 13.11 9.12
CA ASP A 76 5.92 14.53 9.43
C ASP A 76 5.36 14.76 10.85
N GLY A 77 5.13 13.68 11.62
CA GLY A 77 4.66 13.74 13.00
C GLY A 77 3.15 13.91 13.15
N HIS A 78 2.37 13.74 12.08
CA HIS A 78 0.91 13.75 12.18
C HIS A 78 0.38 12.47 12.87
N ASN A 79 -0.76 12.62 13.53
CA ASN A 79 -1.47 11.49 14.10
C ASN A 79 -2.36 10.85 13.03
N ILE A 80 -1.82 9.84 12.35
CA ILE A 80 -2.52 9.07 11.34
C ILE A 80 -3.27 7.91 12.00
N GLU A 81 -4.55 7.73 11.64
CA GLU A 81 -5.33 6.57 12.09
C GLU A 81 -4.64 5.26 11.67
N THR A 82 -4.33 4.46 12.68
CA THR A 82 -3.82 3.09 12.56
C THR A 82 -4.98 2.12 12.56
N TYR A 83 -4.83 1.00 11.84
CA TYR A 83 -5.81 -0.07 11.92
C TYR A 83 -5.53 -0.90 13.17
N ASP A 84 -6.46 -0.90 14.13
CA ASP A 84 -6.40 -1.79 15.28
C ASP A 84 -6.90 -3.18 14.86
N PHE A 85 -6.05 -4.19 15.04
CA PHE A 85 -6.29 -5.58 14.63
C PHE A 85 -7.34 -6.30 15.48
#